data_AF-A0A7C2THZ1-F1
#
_entry.id   AF-A0A7C2THZ1-F1
#
_cell.length_a   1.000
_cell.length_b   1.000
_cell.length_c   1.000
_cell.angle_alpha   90.00
_cell.angle_beta   90.00
_cell.angle_gamma   90.00
#
_symmetry.space_group_name_H-M   'P 1'
#
loop_
_entity.id
_entity.type
_entity.pdbx_description
1 polymer ?
#
loop_
_entity_poly.entity_id
_entity_poly.type
_entity_poly.pdbx_seq_one_letter_code
_entity_poly.pdbx_strand_id
1 'polypeptide(L)'
;MAEGRNRRGAVRATDRVLLAYKKVTPEKFAEIAEDYQQGISIYTQEGLGEIQLYIGAHTALERLRNRDPDLADFLKHLDNKLNILLKRVKGERSLFDALKLQKVSISGRGIAFFSFEQFTPGDLVEIHLALLPSYTYLYFFARVTQCEQDGEHQGRAIYRIGSEFALVMEEDREKMVQHNFKQQSLALRSRRQADDD
;
A
#
# COMPACT_ATOMS: atom_id res chain seq x y z
N MET A 1 -37.86 18.45 13.40
CA MET A 1 -37.69 17.52 14.53
C MET A 1 -36.67 16.46 14.13
N ALA A 2 -35.61 16.31 14.95
CA ALA A 2 -34.52 15.32 14.97
C ALA A 2 -33.81 15.02 13.60
N GLU A 3 -32.70 15.65 13.25
CA GLU A 3 -31.34 15.50 13.81
C GLU A 3 -30.91 14.05 14.11
N GLY A 4 -30.59 13.32 13.03
CA GLY A 4 -29.78 12.09 13.08
C GLY A 4 -28.29 12.43 13.02
N ARG A 5 -27.67 12.63 14.19
CA ARG A 5 -26.24 12.92 14.36
C ARG A 5 -25.33 11.80 13.84
N ASN A 6 -24.36 12.19 13.01
CA ASN A 6 -22.94 11.83 13.09
C ASN A 6 -22.52 10.35 12.85
N ARG A 7 -22.13 10.04 11.60
CA ARG A 7 -20.94 9.20 11.32
C ARG A 7 -19.97 10.06 10.51
N ARG A 8 -18.96 10.64 11.19
CA ARG A 8 -17.78 11.24 10.54
C ARG A 8 -17.26 10.29 9.45
N GLY A 9 -17.56 10.61 8.18
CA GLY A 9 -17.10 9.83 7.05
C GLY A 9 -15.59 9.88 7.00
N ALA A 10 -14.93 8.76 7.27
CA ALA A 10 -13.50 8.68 7.06
C ALA A 10 -13.21 9.10 5.62
N VAL A 11 -12.36 10.11 5.49
CA VAL A 11 -11.94 10.67 4.22
C VAL A 11 -11.40 9.53 3.32
N ARG A 12 -11.97 9.38 2.12
CA ARG A 12 -11.56 8.36 1.14
C ARG A 12 -10.83 9.06 -0.01
N ALA A 13 -9.54 8.79 -0.18
CA ALA A 13 -8.85 9.10 -1.42
C ALA A 13 -8.83 7.87 -2.32
N THR A 14 -8.98 8.11 -3.61
CA THR A 14 -8.67 7.10 -4.63
C THR A 14 -7.30 7.43 -5.17
N ASP A 15 -6.38 6.49 -5.07
CA ASP A 15 -4.97 6.74 -5.36
C ASP A 15 -4.34 5.59 -6.15
N ARG A 16 -3.24 5.88 -6.85
CA ARG A 16 -2.39 4.87 -7.47
C ARG A 16 -1.23 4.56 -6.54
N VAL A 17 -1.15 3.32 -6.10
CA VAL A 17 -0.11 2.84 -5.18
C VAL A 17 0.58 1.63 -5.78
N LEU A 18 1.75 1.29 -5.25
CA LEU A 18 2.29 -0.06 -5.40
C LEU A 18 1.68 -0.92 -4.30
N LEU A 19 1.03 -2.03 -4.67
CA LEU A 19 0.39 -2.93 -3.71
C LEU A 19 0.75 -4.37 -4.05
N ALA A 20 1.07 -5.13 -3.01
CA ALA A 20 1.14 -6.58 -2.98
C ALA A 20 0.29 -7.05 -1.81
N TYR A 21 -0.45 -8.13 -2.01
CA TYR A 21 -1.28 -8.73 -0.97
C TYR A 21 -1.19 -10.24 -1.05
N LYS A 22 -1.43 -10.91 0.08
CA LYS A 22 -1.58 -12.36 0.15
C LYS A 22 -2.55 -12.73 1.26
N LYS A 23 -3.36 -13.76 1.03
CA LYS A 23 -4.20 -14.35 2.07
C LYS A 23 -3.31 -14.95 3.16
N VAL A 24 -3.67 -14.75 4.42
CA VAL A 24 -2.97 -15.35 5.57
C VAL A 24 -3.92 -16.18 6.40
N THR A 25 -3.38 -17.24 7.01
CA THR A 25 -4.17 -18.10 7.89
C THR A 25 -4.46 -17.40 9.22
N PRO A 26 -5.58 -17.71 9.87
CA PRO A 26 -5.90 -17.16 11.19
C PRO A 26 -4.81 -17.44 12.23
N GLU A 27 -4.17 -18.61 12.17
CA GLU A 27 -3.12 -19.03 13.10
C GLU A 27 -1.88 -18.13 12.97
N LYS A 28 -1.41 -17.92 11.72
CA LYS A 28 -0.29 -17.03 11.45
C LYS A 28 -0.58 -15.60 11.89
N PHE A 29 -1.80 -15.11 11.64
CA PHE A 29 -2.19 -13.79 12.08
C PHE A 29 -2.24 -13.68 13.61
N ALA A 30 -2.71 -14.72 14.31
CA ALA A 30 -2.79 -14.74 15.76
C ALA A 30 -1.40 -14.63 16.41
N GLU A 31 -0.41 -15.36 15.89
CA GLU A 31 1.00 -15.27 16.32
C GLU A 31 1.54 -13.84 16.22
N ILE A 32 1.37 -13.21 15.05
CA ILE A 32 1.84 -11.84 14.81
C ILE A 32 1.07 -10.82 15.68
N ALA A 33 -0.23 -11.05 15.90
CA ALA A 33 -1.05 -10.19 16.74
C ALA A 33 -0.65 -10.30 18.22
N GLU A 34 -0.28 -11.49 18.70
CA GLU A 34 0.22 -11.72 20.05
C GLU A 34 1.57 -11.02 20.26
N ASP A 35 2.51 -11.20 19.33
CA ASP A 35 3.79 -10.48 19.32
C ASP A 35 3.59 -8.96 19.41
N TYR A 36 2.66 -8.43 18.61
CA TYR A 36 2.34 -7.01 18.63
C TYR A 36 1.76 -6.53 19.97
N GLN A 37 0.90 -7.34 20.61
CA GLN A 37 0.39 -7.02 21.95
C GLN A 37 1.48 -7.03 23.01
N GLN A 38 2.55 -7.79 22.81
CA GLN A 38 3.75 -7.81 23.64
C GLN A 38 4.72 -6.66 23.32
N GLY A 39 4.38 -5.78 22.37
CA GLY A 39 5.18 -4.63 21.97
C GLY A 39 6.19 -4.90 20.86
N ILE A 40 6.15 -6.08 20.25
CA ILE A 40 7.01 -6.43 19.12
C ILE A 40 6.43 -5.79 17.85
N SER A 41 7.27 -5.07 17.12
CA SER A 41 6.85 -4.43 15.88
C SER A 41 6.50 -5.46 14.81
N ILE A 42 5.37 -5.29 14.11
CA ILE A 42 5.03 -6.13 12.94
C ILE A 42 6.06 -6.02 11.80
N TYR A 43 7.00 -5.08 11.87
CA TYR A 43 8.12 -4.97 10.93
C TYR A 43 9.24 -5.99 11.14
N THR A 44 9.18 -6.81 12.21
CA THR A 44 10.16 -7.88 12.45
C THR A 44 9.96 -9.10 11.54
N GLN A 45 8.85 -9.15 10.78
CA GLN A 45 8.54 -10.27 9.91
C GLN A 45 9.60 -10.45 8.81
N GLU A 46 9.86 -11.70 8.46
CA GLU A 46 10.88 -12.07 7.48
C GLU A 46 10.64 -11.40 6.13
N GLY A 47 11.70 -10.84 5.53
CA GLY A 47 11.66 -10.12 4.26
C GLY A 47 11.27 -8.63 4.34
N LEU A 48 10.76 -8.13 5.47
CA LEU A 48 10.41 -6.70 5.60
C LEU A 48 11.63 -5.78 5.67
N GLY A 49 12.75 -6.25 6.23
CA GLY A 49 14.00 -5.49 6.25
C GLY A 49 14.52 -5.16 4.85
N GLU A 50 14.37 -6.08 3.89
CA GLU A 50 14.71 -5.83 2.48
C GLU A 50 13.84 -4.70 1.91
N ILE A 51 12.54 -4.71 2.22
CA ILE A 51 11.57 -3.70 1.74
C ILE A 51 11.86 -2.31 2.24
N GLN A 52 12.19 -2.18 3.52
CA GLN A 52 12.51 -0.89 4.11
C GLN A 52 13.78 -0.29 3.50
N LEU A 53 14.80 -1.12 3.23
CA LEU A 53 16.03 -0.68 2.57
C LEU A 53 15.77 -0.18 1.14
N TYR A 54 15.02 -0.94 0.34
CA TYR A 54 14.71 -0.59 -1.04
C TYR A 54 13.89 0.70 -1.16
N ILE A 55 12.86 0.83 -0.32
CA ILE A 55 12.03 2.02 -0.30
C ILE A 55 12.84 3.23 0.18
N GLY A 56 13.68 3.05 1.19
CA GLY A 56 14.64 4.08 1.61
C GLY A 56 15.54 4.56 0.46
N ALA A 57 16.03 3.64 -0.37
CA ALA A 57 16.82 3.96 -1.55
C ALA A 57 16.01 4.76 -2.59
N HIS A 58 14.78 4.37 -2.89
CA HIS A 58 13.90 5.11 -3.81
C HIS A 58 13.56 6.51 -3.30
N THR A 59 13.22 6.66 -2.02
CA THR A 59 13.00 7.98 -1.41
C THR A 59 14.28 8.82 -1.42
N ALA A 60 15.46 8.22 -1.29
CA ALA A 60 16.73 8.93 -1.44
C ALA A 60 16.97 9.38 -2.89
N LEU A 61 16.71 8.52 -3.88
CA LEU A 61 16.82 8.85 -5.31
C LEU A 61 15.86 9.97 -5.73
N GLU A 62 14.61 9.95 -5.26
CA GLU A 62 13.65 11.03 -5.54
C GLU A 62 14.09 12.37 -4.95
N ARG A 63 14.63 12.37 -3.72
CA ARG A 63 15.21 13.58 -3.12
C ARG A 63 16.45 14.05 -3.88
N LEU A 64 17.29 13.12 -4.34
CA LEU A 64 18.49 13.42 -5.08
C LEU A 64 18.17 13.99 -6.47
N ARG A 65 17.16 13.45 -7.16
CA ARG A 65 16.75 13.91 -8.49
C ARG A 65 16.36 15.39 -8.52
N ASN A 66 15.80 15.90 -7.42
CA ASN A 66 15.50 17.34 -7.27
C ASN A 66 16.76 18.22 -7.14
N ARG A 67 17.91 17.65 -6.75
CA ARG A 67 19.19 18.34 -6.58
C ARG A 67 20.13 18.13 -7.76
N ASP A 68 20.19 16.90 -8.26
CA ASP A 68 21.08 16.43 -9.33
C ASP A 68 20.38 15.27 -10.08
N PRO A 69 19.74 15.56 -11.23
CA PRO A 69 19.02 14.56 -11.99
C PRO A 69 19.93 13.52 -12.64
N ASP A 70 21.12 13.92 -13.11
CA ASP A 70 22.04 13.02 -13.81
C ASP A 70 22.62 11.97 -12.85
N LEU A 71 23.01 12.38 -11.64
CA LEU A 71 23.47 11.46 -10.61
C LEU A 71 22.35 10.53 -10.13
N ALA A 72 21.13 11.05 -10.01
CA ALA A 72 19.97 10.22 -9.64
C ALA A 72 19.66 9.16 -10.70
N ASP A 73 19.69 9.51 -11.98
CA ASP A 73 19.49 8.56 -13.08
C ASP A 73 20.62 7.52 -13.15
N PHE A 74 21.87 7.94 -12.94
CA PHE A 74 22.99 7.00 -12.86
C PHE A 74 22.84 6.00 -11.71
N LEU A 75 22.51 6.47 -10.51
CA LEU A 75 22.31 5.60 -9.35
C LEU A 75 21.09 4.69 -9.51
N LYS A 76 20.03 5.16 -10.16
CA LYS A 76 18.88 4.32 -10.54
C LYS A 76 19.28 3.23 -11.54
N HIS A 77 20.13 3.54 -12.52
CA HIS A 77 20.66 2.53 -13.43
C HIS A 77 21.53 1.50 -12.70
N LEU A 78 22.33 1.92 -11.70
CA LEU A 78 23.07 0.99 -10.84
C LEU A 78 22.16 0.10 -10.00
N ASP A 79 21.13 0.66 -9.36
CA ASP A 79 20.14 -0.11 -8.60
C ASP A 79 19.48 -1.18 -9.48
N ASN A 80 19.06 -0.82 -10.70
CA ASN A 80 18.51 -1.77 -11.66
C ASN A 80 19.50 -2.89 -12.03
N LYS A 81 20.78 -2.58 -12.24
CA LYS A 81 21.80 -3.60 -12.54
C LYS A 81 21.99 -4.55 -11.35
N LEU A 82 22.03 -4.04 -10.12
CA LEU A 82 22.11 -4.84 -8.91
C LEU A 82 20.89 -5.76 -8.76
N ASN A 83 19.70 -5.22 -9.00
CA ASN A 83 18.45 -6.01 -8.98
C ASN A 83 18.45 -7.13 -10.02
N ILE A 84 18.98 -6.89 -11.23
CA ILE A 84 19.13 -7.93 -12.27
C ILE A 84 20.10 -9.02 -11.81
N LEU A 85 21.24 -8.64 -11.21
CA LEU A 85 22.22 -9.60 -10.68
C LEU A 85 21.61 -10.44 -9.55
N LEU A 86 20.93 -9.80 -8.60
CA LEU A 86 20.26 -10.46 -7.48
C LEU A 86 19.22 -11.48 -7.97
N LYS A 87 18.40 -11.12 -8.95
CA LYS A 87 17.42 -12.04 -9.56
C LYS A 87 18.08 -13.26 -10.20
N ARG A 88 19.24 -13.08 -10.82
CA ARG A 88 19.99 -14.17 -11.47
C ARG A 88 20.69 -15.09 -10.46
N VAL A 89 21.08 -14.56 -9.30
CA VAL A 89 21.76 -15.32 -8.22
C VAL A 89 20.78 -16.04 -7.31
N LYS A 90 19.71 -15.37 -6.86
CA LYS A 90 18.76 -15.94 -5.88
C LYS A 90 17.74 -16.89 -6.51
N GLY A 91 17.43 -16.80 -7.81
CA GLY A 91 16.42 -17.64 -8.47
C GLY A 91 14.97 -17.46 -7.97
N GLU A 92 14.77 -16.75 -6.87
CA GLU A 92 13.48 -16.52 -6.23
C GLU A 92 12.89 -15.15 -6.59
N ARG A 93 11.56 -15.11 -6.70
CA ARG A 93 10.79 -13.87 -6.84
C ARG A 93 10.84 -13.13 -5.50
N SER A 94 11.45 -11.96 -5.47
CA SER A 94 11.39 -11.12 -4.29
C SER A 94 9.95 -10.63 -4.08
N LEU A 95 9.59 -10.31 -2.84
CA LEU A 95 8.30 -9.68 -2.54
C LEU A 95 8.09 -8.36 -3.33
N PHE A 96 9.18 -7.71 -3.77
CA PHE A 96 9.11 -6.57 -4.70
C PHE A 96 8.52 -6.91 -6.06
N ASP A 97 8.78 -8.11 -6.60
CA ASP A 97 8.19 -8.51 -7.88
C ASP A 97 6.68 -8.68 -7.78
N ALA A 98 6.16 -8.84 -6.56
CA ALA A 98 4.73 -8.90 -6.27
C ALA A 98 4.07 -7.51 -6.18
N LEU A 99 4.82 -6.43 -5.92
CA LEU A 99 4.28 -5.07 -5.89
C LEU A 99 3.84 -4.65 -7.30
N LYS A 100 2.55 -4.40 -7.50
CA LYS A 100 1.98 -3.92 -8.76
C LYS A 100 1.36 -2.55 -8.59
N LEU A 101 1.52 -1.70 -9.61
CA LEU A 101 0.83 -0.42 -9.67
C LEU A 101 -0.67 -0.66 -9.84
N GLN A 102 -1.46 -0.20 -8.89
CA GLN A 102 -2.90 -0.38 -8.92
C GLN A 102 -3.64 0.77 -8.25
N LYS A 103 -4.88 0.97 -8.70
CA LYS A 103 -5.78 1.96 -8.14
C LYS A 103 -6.44 1.37 -6.90
N VAL A 104 -6.32 2.06 -5.78
CA VAL A 104 -6.88 1.67 -4.49
C VAL A 104 -7.71 2.80 -3.91
N SER A 105 -8.63 2.46 -3.01
CA SER A 105 -9.28 3.44 -2.15
C SER A 105 -8.83 3.21 -0.71
N ILE A 106 -8.19 4.21 -0.12
CA ILE A 106 -7.67 4.12 1.26
C ILE A 106 -8.42 5.15 2.12
N SER A 107 -8.69 4.75 3.36
CA SER A 107 -9.22 5.62 4.40
C SER A 107 -8.54 5.31 5.73
N GLY A 108 -8.81 6.09 6.76
CA GLY A 108 -8.32 5.80 8.13
C GLY A 108 -8.83 4.49 8.73
N ARG A 109 -9.77 3.78 8.08
CA ARG A 109 -10.35 2.53 8.59
C ARG A 109 -9.98 1.27 7.80
N GLY A 110 -9.51 1.43 6.57
CA GLY A 110 -9.30 0.29 5.69
C GLY A 110 -9.00 0.68 4.26
N ILE A 111 -8.90 -0.35 3.43
CA ILE A 111 -8.50 -0.27 2.03
C ILE A 111 -9.44 -1.10 1.15
N ALA A 112 -9.71 -0.58 -0.05
CA ALA A 112 -10.30 -1.34 -1.14
C ALA A 112 -9.35 -1.41 -2.34
N PHE A 113 -9.22 -2.60 -2.92
CA PHE A 113 -8.32 -2.90 -4.03
C PHE A 113 -8.93 -3.94 -4.97
N PHE A 114 -8.26 -4.20 -6.09
CA PHE A 114 -8.71 -5.16 -7.09
C PHE A 114 -7.88 -6.44 -7.07
N SER A 115 -8.55 -7.57 -7.28
CA SER A 115 -7.96 -8.90 -7.23
C SER A 115 -8.48 -9.80 -8.34
N PHE A 116 -7.64 -10.70 -8.85
CA PHE A 116 -8.07 -11.82 -9.69
C PHE A 116 -8.40 -13.08 -8.87
N GLU A 117 -8.13 -13.05 -7.57
CA GLU A 117 -8.52 -14.06 -6.59
C GLU A 117 -9.77 -13.60 -5.85
N GLN A 118 -10.72 -14.53 -5.66
CA GLN A 118 -11.92 -14.30 -4.87
C GLN A 118 -11.62 -14.47 -3.37
N PHE A 119 -12.08 -13.52 -2.56
CA PHE A 119 -12.01 -13.59 -1.11
C PHE A 119 -13.39 -13.79 -0.49
N THR A 120 -13.41 -14.29 0.74
CA THR A 120 -14.62 -14.43 1.56
C THR A 120 -14.58 -13.39 2.69
N PRO A 121 -15.72 -12.74 3.04
CA PRO A 121 -15.78 -11.90 4.24
C PRO A 121 -15.27 -12.65 5.48
N GLY A 122 -14.41 -12.01 6.25
CA GLY A 122 -13.70 -12.60 7.39
C GLY A 122 -12.27 -13.04 7.07
N ASP A 123 -11.93 -13.28 5.80
CA ASP A 123 -10.57 -13.60 5.37
C ASP A 123 -9.57 -12.53 5.84
N LEU A 124 -8.38 -12.97 6.25
CA LEU A 124 -7.28 -12.10 6.63
C LEU A 124 -6.30 -11.98 5.47
N VAL A 125 -5.88 -10.74 5.21
CA VAL A 125 -5.00 -10.38 4.10
C VAL A 125 -3.82 -9.59 4.65
N GLU A 126 -2.62 -10.07 4.36
CA GLU A 126 -1.38 -9.34 4.60
C GLU A 126 -1.13 -8.40 3.41
N ILE A 127 -0.87 -7.12 3.70
CA ILE A 127 -0.80 -6.06 2.70
C ILE A 127 0.53 -5.31 2.83
N HIS A 128 1.21 -5.21 1.69
CA HIS A 128 2.39 -4.40 1.49
C HIS A 128 2.02 -3.27 0.53
N LEU A 129 2.19 -2.02 0.96
CA LEU A 129 1.76 -0.86 0.20
C LEU A 129 2.85 0.21 0.15
N ALA A 130 3.11 0.78 -1.01
CA ALA A 130 3.92 1.99 -1.14
C ALA A 130 3.09 3.15 -1.72
N LEU A 131 2.94 4.22 -0.94
CA LEU A 131 2.24 5.44 -1.33
C LEU A 131 3.09 6.26 -2.30
N LEU A 132 2.51 6.69 -3.42
CA LEU A 132 3.18 7.49 -4.43
C LEU A 132 2.75 8.97 -4.36
N PRO A 133 3.64 9.95 -4.62
CA PRO A 133 5.01 9.79 -5.13
C PRO A 133 6.09 9.72 -4.04
N SER A 134 5.74 9.77 -2.75
CA SER A 134 6.73 9.76 -1.66
C SER A 134 7.43 8.42 -1.47
N TYR A 135 6.93 7.37 -2.11
CA TYR A 135 7.29 5.97 -1.89
C TYR A 135 7.19 5.59 -0.42
N THR A 136 6.20 6.10 0.32
CA THR A 136 6.08 5.77 1.74
C THR A 136 5.58 4.34 1.90
N TYR A 137 6.42 3.47 2.46
CA TYR A 137 6.06 2.07 2.74
C TYR A 137 5.12 1.96 3.93
N LEU A 138 4.16 1.05 3.81
CA LEU A 138 3.22 0.67 4.84
C LEU A 138 3.04 -0.84 4.80
N TYR A 139 3.04 -1.44 5.99
CA TYR A 139 2.79 -2.87 6.18
C TYR A 139 1.68 -3.05 7.21
N PHE A 140 0.66 -3.82 6.85
CA PHE A 140 -0.50 -4.04 7.72
C PHE A 140 -1.28 -5.29 7.31
N PHE A 141 -2.15 -5.72 8.21
CA PHE A 141 -3.13 -6.77 7.97
C PHE A 141 -4.53 -6.17 7.91
N ALA A 142 -5.33 -6.68 6.99
CA ALA A 142 -6.72 -6.27 6.82
C ALA A 142 -7.65 -7.48 6.83
N ARG A 143 -8.86 -7.29 7.35
CA ARG A 143 -9.95 -8.26 7.31
C ARG A 143 -10.88 -7.91 6.16
N VAL A 144 -11.16 -8.86 5.29
CA VAL A 144 -12.10 -8.69 4.19
C VAL A 144 -13.50 -8.49 4.75
N THR A 145 -14.15 -7.40 4.36
CA THR A 145 -15.54 -7.08 4.73
C THR A 145 -16.49 -7.38 3.59
N GLN A 146 -16.02 -7.31 2.35
CA GLN A 146 -16.83 -7.47 1.14
C GLN A 146 -15.95 -7.89 -0.05
N CYS A 147 -16.47 -8.75 -0.91
CA CYS A 147 -15.83 -9.15 -2.17
C CYS A 147 -16.92 -9.23 -3.24
N GLU A 148 -16.83 -8.38 -4.26
CA GLU A 148 -17.79 -8.32 -5.37
C GLU A 148 -17.06 -8.46 -6.69
N GLN A 149 -17.65 -9.19 -7.63
CA GLN A 149 -17.11 -9.23 -8.99
C GLN A 149 -17.37 -7.86 -9.66
N ASP A 150 -16.31 -7.22 -10.14
CA ASP A 150 -16.29 -5.89 -10.74
C ASP A 150 -15.66 -5.97 -12.14
N GLY A 151 -16.20 -6.89 -12.95
CA GLY A 151 -15.82 -7.09 -14.35
C GLY A 151 -14.97 -8.34 -14.63
N GLU A 152 -14.33 -8.31 -15.80
CA GLU A 152 -13.51 -9.40 -16.33
C GLU A 152 -12.38 -8.82 -17.17
N HIS A 153 -11.20 -9.43 -17.13
CA HIS A 153 -10.08 -9.08 -17.99
C HIS A 153 -9.42 -10.36 -18.52
N GLN A 154 -9.36 -10.49 -19.84
CA GLN A 154 -8.76 -11.64 -20.54
C GLN A 154 -9.31 -13.00 -20.07
N GLY A 155 -10.63 -13.14 -19.91
CA GLY A 155 -11.23 -14.40 -19.46
C GLY A 155 -11.21 -14.62 -17.94
N ARG A 156 -10.67 -13.67 -17.17
CA ARG A 156 -10.54 -13.79 -15.71
C ARG A 156 -11.39 -12.75 -15.00
N ALA A 157 -12.26 -13.21 -14.09
CA ALA A 157 -13.04 -12.33 -13.23
C ALA A 157 -12.12 -11.39 -12.43
N ILE A 158 -12.53 -10.13 -12.33
CA ILE A 158 -11.91 -9.15 -11.44
C ILE A 158 -12.85 -8.97 -10.26
N TYR A 159 -12.30 -9.02 -9.06
CA TYR A 159 -13.02 -8.76 -7.82
C TYR A 159 -12.55 -7.46 -7.21
N ARG A 160 -13.52 -6.66 -6.75
CA ARG A 160 -13.28 -5.53 -5.88
C ARG A 160 -13.39 -6.01 -4.44
N ILE A 161 -12.29 -5.90 -3.70
CA ILE A 161 -12.17 -6.33 -2.31
C ILE A 161 -12.25 -5.11 -1.42
N GLY A 162 -13.22 -5.07 -0.51
CA GLY A 162 -13.30 -4.12 0.59
C GLY A 162 -12.79 -4.77 1.87
N SER A 163 -11.92 -4.07 2.59
CA SER A 163 -11.32 -4.56 3.83
C SER A 163 -11.15 -3.47 4.88
N GLU A 164 -11.13 -3.86 6.15
CA GLU A 164 -10.83 -3.00 7.29
C GLU A 164 -9.52 -3.41 7.96
N PHE A 165 -8.81 -2.46 8.59
CA PHE A 165 -7.55 -2.75 9.27
C PHE A 165 -7.77 -3.70 10.44
N ALA A 166 -7.13 -4.86 10.39
CA ALA A 166 -7.09 -5.83 11.48
C ALA A 166 -5.89 -5.56 12.40
N LEU A 167 -4.74 -5.18 11.82
CA LEU A 167 -3.53 -4.84 12.55
C LEU A 167 -2.70 -3.86 11.71
N VAL A 168 -2.37 -2.70 12.27
CA VAL A 168 -1.60 -1.64 11.62
C VAL A 168 -0.84 -0.84 12.67
N MET A 169 0.39 -0.46 12.36
CA MET A 169 1.17 0.43 13.24
C MET A 169 0.55 1.81 13.30
N GLU A 170 0.55 2.44 14.48
CA GLU A 170 -0.02 3.78 14.63
C GLU A 170 0.74 4.81 13.75
N GLU A 171 2.06 4.70 13.68
CA GLU A 171 2.88 5.52 12.78
C GLU A 171 2.46 5.37 11.30
N ASP A 172 2.06 4.17 10.88
CA ASP A 172 1.61 3.92 9.51
C ASP A 172 0.22 4.46 9.27
N ARG A 173 -0.66 4.38 10.28
CA ARG A 173 -1.98 5.03 10.24
C ARG A 173 -1.81 6.54 10.07
N GLU A 174 -0.91 7.16 10.81
CA GLU A 174 -0.61 8.58 10.69
C GLU A 174 -0.07 8.94 9.29
N LYS A 175 0.90 8.17 8.77
CA LYS A 175 1.43 8.35 7.40
C LYS A 175 0.31 8.27 6.36
N MET A 176 -0.61 7.31 6.47
CA MET A 176 -1.78 7.20 5.59
C MET A 176 -2.69 8.44 5.68
N VAL A 177 -2.95 8.93 6.89
CA VAL A 177 -3.79 10.12 7.09
C VAL A 177 -3.14 11.35 6.47
N GLN A 178 -1.86 11.60 6.75
CA GLN A 178 -1.10 12.71 6.17
C GLN A 178 -1.09 12.66 4.63
N HIS A 179 -0.89 11.47 4.08
CA HIS A 179 -0.91 11.26 2.64
C HIS A 179 -2.28 11.59 2.03
N ASN A 180 -3.37 11.06 2.61
CA ASN A 180 -4.73 11.36 2.16
C ASN A 180 -5.00 12.87 2.17
N PHE A 181 -4.62 13.59 3.24
CA PHE A 181 -4.76 15.05 3.30
C PHE A 181 -3.98 15.76 2.19
N LYS A 182 -2.74 15.33 1.93
CA LYS A 182 -1.91 15.90 0.87
C LYS A 182 -2.54 15.70 -0.51
N GLN A 183 -3.01 14.49 -0.82
CA GLN A 183 -3.67 14.19 -2.09
C GLN A 183 -4.94 15.02 -2.29
N GLN A 184 -5.74 15.21 -1.24
CA GLN A 184 -6.93 16.06 -1.32
C GLN A 184 -6.60 17.53 -1.54
N SER A 185 -5.59 18.05 -0.85
CA SER A 185 -5.15 19.42 -1.06
C SER A 185 -4.71 19.66 -2.50
N LEU A 186 -3.98 18.70 -3.09
CA LEU A 186 -3.58 18.73 -4.50
C LEU A 186 -4.80 18.70 -5.43
N ALA A 187 -5.74 17.78 -5.22
CA ALA A 187 -6.94 17.67 -6.05
C ALA A 187 -7.79 18.96 -6.02
N LEU A 188 -7.92 19.61 -4.87
CA LEU A 188 -8.62 20.89 -4.73
C LEU A 188 -7.92 22.02 -5.48
N ARG A 189 -6.58 22.06 -5.48
CA ARG A 189 -5.80 23.05 -6.23
C ARG A 189 -5.94 22.87 -7.74
N SER A 190 -5.82 21.63 -8.23
CA SER A 190 -5.98 21.32 -9.65
C SER A 190 -7.37 21.67 -10.17
N ARG A 191 -8.42 21.47 -9.36
CA ARG A 191 -9.80 21.80 -9.75
C ARG A 191 -10.01 23.31 -9.94
N ARG A 192 -9.41 24.15 -9.08
CA ARG A 192 -9.48 25.61 -9.23
C ARG A 192 -8.76 26.10 -10.48
N GLN A 193 -7.62 25.52 -10.82
CA GLN A 193 -6.89 25.87 -12.04
C GLN A 193 -7.63 25.46 -13.32
N ALA A 194 -8.37 24.36 -13.29
CA ALA A 194 -9.18 23.90 -14.43
C ALA A 194 -10.48 24.68 -14.63
N ASP A 195 -10.96 25.40 -13.60
CA ASP A 195 -12.15 26.26 -13.68
C ASP A 195 -11.80 27.71 -14.10
N ASP A 196 -10.52 28.08 -14.06
CA ASP A 196 -9.99 29.42 -14.43
C ASP A 196 -9.42 29.48 -15.88
N ASP A 197 -9.35 28.34 -16.59
CA ASP A 197 -8.96 28.20 -18.01
C ASP A 197 -10.19 27.93 -18.91
#